data_AF-A0A250XLH4-F1
#
_entry.id   AF-A0A250XLH4-F1
#
_cell.length_a   1.000
_cell.length_b   1.000
_cell.length_c   1.000
_cell.angle_alpha   90.00
_cell.angle_beta   90.00
_cell.angle_gamma   90.00
#
_symmetry.space_group_name_H-M   'P 1'
#
loop_
_entity.id
_entity.type
_entity.pdbx_description
1 polymer ?
#
loop_
_entity_poly.entity_id
_entity_poly.type
_entity_poly.pdbx_seq_one_letter_code
_entity_poly.pdbx_strand_id
1 'polypeptide(L)'
;MVATSVRDMCRKWLKSFVEIGQLMKRLDVGEGNYMKELEEDYDVSDSMNQVMEVSLANEMQCEHFKAQFQKFDYLWTKDLQVTLREFLDAEGRVLADKTKDDPPLAKFEEQIAKYKALANEINSLPSLQTVGWLKINAKPLRTALSTWVSKWINLFVQYLQEKVVNSMTDLYAFMDSASKILDMKVLGEVPEESADDPYAEKEEITPEQKEKENAMKRKALYDIMTCMRDVRKRTERTDTMFEPLRNTVASLNAFGITLNETVLEQLESAEHKWRLLKRDMYKRKEQLTALQQTEAIEIRRKSDAFGERVEAFRRFFQKTAPFTVQGSELKLEQVKPAYKILDEFHHGSLTDPTDDVVYPSVYKIIAESKQLQEAQELFELFQSDYIPLQRCSEELLYLKSLWDMVGTVMFTFNDWSKTSWDRIDVDFLVEESKKLTKDIKTINKAVRNYEVFRLLEEALKGMLTSLPLVQDLHHPAMRDRHWTLLMQTTGKQFVMDDKFCLGDLLALELHNYV
;
A
#
# COMPACT_ATOMS: atom_id res chain seq x y z
N MET A 1 32.33 -41.86 -4.36
CA MET A 1 33.35 -42.00 -5.43
C MET A 1 33.84 -40.61 -5.77
N VAL A 2 35.05 -40.24 -5.35
CA VAL A 2 35.66 -38.99 -5.80
C VAL A 2 35.93 -39.15 -7.28
N ALA A 3 35.27 -38.37 -8.13
CA ALA A 3 35.50 -38.41 -9.56
C ALA A 3 36.94 -37.94 -9.82
N THR A 4 37.87 -38.87 -10.05
CA THR A 4 39.22 -38.54 -10.53
C THR A 4 39.07 -37.79 -11.85
N SER A 5 39.62 -36.57 -11.91
CA SER A 5 39.55 -35.78 -13.14
C SER A 5 40.33 -36.48 -14.25
N VAL A 6 40.00 -36.20 -15.52
CA VAL A 6 40.74 -36.75 -16.67
C VAL A 6 42.23 -36.38 -16.59
N ARG A 7 42.53 -35.18 -16.07
CA ARG A 7 43.90 -34.72 -15.79
C ARG A 7 44.61 -35.61 -14.78
N ASP A 8 43.93 -35.99 -13.70
CA ASP A 8 44.50 -36.87 -12.67
C ASP A 8 44.75 -38.28 -13.20
N MET A 9 43.88 -38.78 -14.10
CA MET A 9 44.11 -40.05 -14.79
C MET A 9 45.37 -40.01 -15.67
N CYS A 10 45.54 -38.96 -16.49
CA CYS A 10 46.75 -38.81 -17.30
C CYS A 10 48.02 -38.72 -16.45
N ARG A 11 48.01 -37.93 -15.37
CA ARG A 11 49.13 -37.85 -14.42
C ARG A 11 49.42 -39.20 -13.77
N LYS A 12 48.38 -39.94 -13.39
CA LYS A 12 48.54 -41.28 -12.81
C LYS A 12 49.16 -42.26 -13.79
N TRP A 13 48.74 -42.26 -15.06
CA TRP A 13 49.34 -43.11 -16.09
C TRP A 13 50.81 -42.77 -16.31
N LEU A 14 51.15 -41.47 -16.45
CA LEU A 14 52.52 -41.01 -16.56
C LEU A 14 53.37 -41.49 -15.37
N LYS A 15 52.88 -41.29 -14.15
CA LYS A 15 53.56 -41.77 -12.94
C LYS A 15 53.75 -43.29 -12.94
N SER A 16 52.74 -44.05 -13.33
CA SER A 16 52.83 -45.51 -13.39
C SER A 16 53.86 -46.02 -14.40
N PHE A 17 54.14 -45.29 -15.49
CA PHE A 17 55.22 -45.66 -16.41
C PHE A 17 56.60 -45.56 -15.76
N VAL A 18 56.85 -44.56 -14.91
CA VAL A 18 58.10 -44.43 -14.14
C VAL A 18 58.15 -45.44 -12.98
N GLU A 19 57.02 -45.73 -12.35
CA GLU A 19 56.92 -46.73 -11.28
C GLU A 19 57.27 -48.15 -11.76
N ILE A 20 57.28 -48.44 -13.07
CA ILE A 20 57.80 -49.72 -13.63
C ILE A 20 59.27 -49.94 -13.21
N GLY A 21 60.05 -48.87 -13.04
CA GLY A 21 61.42 -48.95 -12.54
C GLY A 21 61.54 -49.58 -11.14
N GLN A 22 60.45 -49.58 -10.36
CA GLN A 22 60.37 -50.24 -9.04
C GLN A 22 60.19 -51.76 -9.13
N LEU A 23 59.65 -52.26 -10.25
CA LEU A 23 59.37 -53.69 -10.43
C LEU A 23 60.64 -54.50 -10.76
N MET A 24 61.68 -53.83 -11.25
CA MET A 24 62.94 -54.45 -11.64
C MET A 24 63.97 -54.27 -10.52
N LYS A 25 64.48 -55.39 -9.99
CA LYS A 25 65.63 -55.36 -9.08
C LYS A 25 66.89 -54.99 -9.84
N ARG A 26 67.71 -54.16 -9.21
CA ARG A 26 69.02 -53.76 -9.72
C ARG A 26 69.96 -54.96 -9.89
N LEU A 27 70.54 -55.09 -11.09
CA LEU A 27 71.50 -56.15 -11.43
C LEU A 27 72.92 -55.87 -10.90
N ASP A 28 73.24 -54.61 -10.63
CA ASP A 28 74.56 -54.13 -10.22
C ASP A 28 74.79 -54.24 -8.71
N VAL A 29 73.81 -53.82 -7.88
CA VAL A 29 73.95 -53.77 -6.41
C VAL A 29 73.11 -54.83 -5.70
N GLY A 30 72.16 -55.49 -6.40
CA GLY A 30 71.26 -56.50 -5.82
C GLY A 30 70.16 -55.95 -4.90
N GLU A 31 70.34 -54.75 -4.36
CA GLU A 31 69.36 -53.97 -3.60
C GLU A 31 69.07 -52.62 -4.29
N GLY A 32 67.81 -52.16 -4.25
CA GLY A 32 67.38 -50.90 -4.88
C GLY A 32 66.54 -51.08 -6.16
N ASN A 33 66.13 -49.96 -6.77
CA ASN A 33 65.33 -49.90 -7.99
C ASN A 33 65.91 -48.89 -8.99
N TYR A 34 65.35 -48.85 -10.20
CA TYR A 34 65.76 -47.94 -11.29
C TYR A 34 64.90 -46.67 -11.38
N MET A 35 64.12 -46.35 -10.33
CA MET A 35 63.13 -45.28 -10.41
C MET A 35 63.78 -43.90 -10.51
N LYS A 36 64.81 -43.63 -9.72
CA LYS A 36 65.50 -42.32 -9.74
C LYS A 36 66.20 -42.08 -11.06
N GLU A 37 66.81 -43.11 -11.63
CA GLU A 37 67.45 -43.02 -12.95
C GLU A 37 66.43 -42.73 -14.05
N LEU A 38 65.24 -43.33 -13.99
CA LEU A 38 64.15 -43.04 -14.93
C LEU A 38 63.55 -41.63 -14.74
N GLU A 39 63.54 -41.11 -13.51
CA GLU A 39 63.09 -39.74 -13.21
C GLU A 39 64.11 -38.67 -13.63
N GLU A 40 65.40 -38.97 -13.52
CA GLU A 40 66.51 -38.09 -13.86
C GLU A 40 66.91 -38.18 -15.34
N ASP A 41 66.45 -39.21 -16.07
CA ASP A 41 66.69 -39.36 -17.50
C ASP A 41 66.01 -38.24 -18.31
N TYR A 42 66.81 -37.58 -19.14
CA TYR A 42 66.37 -36.44 -19.94
C TYR A 42 65.30 -36.84 -20.96
N ASP A 43 65.46 -37.98 -21.64
CA ASP A 43 64.54 -38.41 -22.70
C ASP A 43 63.17 -38.82 -22.12
N VAL A 44 63.17 -39.46 -20.95
CA VAL A 44 61.94 -39.79 -20.21
C VAL A 44 61.25 -38.52 -19.72
N SER A 45 61.99 -37.59 -19.10
CA SER A 45 61.44 -36.33 -18.60
C SER A 45 60.89 -35.44 -19.73
N ASP A 46 61.61 -35.33 -20.85
CA ASP A 46 61.16 -34.59 -22.04
C ASP A 46 59.89 -35.22 -22.64
N SER A 47 59.85 -36.55 -22.78
CA SER A 47 58.66 -37.27 -23.26
C SER A 47 57.45 -37.07 -22.35
N MET A 48 57.65 -37.08 -21.03
CA MET A 48 56.59 -36.78 -20.06
C MET A 48 56.08 -35.34 -20.19
N ASN A 49 56.98 -34.39 -20.35
CA ASN A 49 56.63 -32.98 -20.55
C ASN A 49 55.83 -32.77 -21.85
N GLN A 50 56.21 -33.43 -22.95
CA GLN A 50 55.46 -33.39 -24.21
C GLN A 50 54.02 -33.92 -24.04
N VAL A 51 53.84 -35.05 -23.35
CA VAL A 51 52.50 -35.59 -23.07
C VAL A 51 51.69 -34.64 -22.18
N MET A 52 52.34 -34.03 -21.19
CA MET A 52 51.72 -33.04 -20.30
C MET A 52 51.28 -31.79 -21.08
N GLU A 53 52.11 -31.31 -22.02
CA GLU A 53 51.80 -30.16 -22.88
C GLU A 53 50.57 -30.43 -23.76
N VAL A 54 50.51 -31.60 -24.41
CA VAL A 54 49.33 -32.02 -25.21
C VAL A 54 48.08 -32.11 -24.34
N SER A 55 48.20 -32.59 -23.10
CA SER A 55 47.09 -32.66 -22.15
C SER A 55 46.56 -31.27 -21.78
N LEU A 56 47.46 -30.32 -21.48
CA LEU A 56 47.11 -28.93 -21.16
C LEU A 56 46.51 -28.19 -22.36
N ALA A 57 47.05 -28.40 -23.56
CA ALA A 57 46.51 -27.84 -24.79
C ALA A 57 45.07 -28.34 -25.05
N ASN A 58 44.83 -29.63 -24.83
CA ASN A 58 43.50 -30.22 -24.96
C ASN A 58 42.52 -29.67 -23.91
N GLU A 59 42.99 -29.41 -22.69
CA GLU A 59 42.16 -28.80 -21.65
C GLU A 59 41.72 -27.38 -22.01
N MET A 60 42.60 -26.56 -22.58
CA MET A 60 42.21 -25.24 -23.09
C MET A 60 41.12 -25.32 -24.15
N GLN A 61 41.18 -26.30 -25.06
CA GLN A 61 40.14 -26.53 -26.05
C GLN A 61 38.82 -26.99 -25.42
N CYS A 62 38.86 -27.81 -24.36
CA CYS A 62 37.68 -28.21 -23.59
C CYS A 62 37.04 -27.02 -22.87
N GLU A 63 37.83 -26.10 -22.31
CA GLU A 63 37.30 -24.90 -21.65
C GLU A 63 36.67 -23.94 -22.67
N HIS A 64 37.26 -23.80 -23.86
CA HIS A 64 36.64 -23.06 -24.96
C HIS A 64 35.31 -23.67 -25.40
N PHE A 65 35.22 -25.01 -25.48
CA PHE A 65 33.97 -25.70 -25.77
C PHE A 65 32.91 -25.47 -24.68
N LYS A 66 33.31 -25.53 -23.40
CA LYS A 66 32.43 -25.23 -22.26
C LYS A 66 31.91 -23.79 -22.27
N ALA A 67 32.74 -22.82 -22.64
CA ALA A 67 32.36 -21.40 -22.73
C ALA A 67 31.16 -21.17 -23.68
N GLN A 68 31.01 -22.00 -24.73
CA GLN A 68 29.87 -21.92 -25.65
C GLN A 68 28.52 -22.21 -24.96
N PHE A 69 28.52 -22.97 -23.86
CA PHE A 69 27.31 -23.29 -23.08
C PHE A 69 27.13 -22.37 -21.87
N GLN A 70 28.21 -21.81 -21.34
CA GLN A 70 28.14 -20.87 -20.20
C GLN A 70 27.37 -19.59 -20.52
N LYS A 71 27.31 -19.19 -21.80
CA LYS A 71 26.48 -18.04 -22.23
C LYS A 71 24.98 -18.17 -21.92
N PHE A 72 24.51 -19.38 -21.59
CA PHE A 72 23.12 -19.66 -21.25
C PHE A 72 22.87 -19.77 -19.74
N ASP A 73 23.83 -19.39 -18.90
CA ASP A 73 23.77 -19.51 -17.43
C ASP A 73 22.53 -18.90 -16.77
N TYR A 74 22.04 -17.79 -17.31
CA TYR A 74 20.87 -17.10 -16.83
C TYR A 74 19.60 -17.95 -16.89
N LEU A 75 19.55 -19.00 -17.73
CA LEU A 75 18.38 -19.87 -17.87
C LEU A 75 18.08 -20.68 -16.61
N TRP A 76 19.09 -20.98 -15.79
CA TRP A 76 18.94 -21.76 -14.56
C TRP A 76 19.37 -21.02 -13.29
N THR A 77 20.12 -19.91 -13.42
CA THR A 77 20.53 -19.08 -12.27
C THR A 77 19.48 -18.04 -11.90
N LYS A 78 18.67 -17.56 -12.85
CA LYS A 78 17.55 -16.66 -12.57
C LYS A 78 16.29 -17.42 -12.20
N ASP A 79 15.58 -16.91 -11.20
CA ASP A 79 14.26 -17.41 -10.83
C ASP A 79 13.23 -17.01 -11.90
N LEU A 80 12.51 -18.00 -12.40
CA LEU A 80 11.51 -17.82 -13.46
C LEU A 80 10.38 -16.89 -13.01
N GLN A 81 9.87 -17.06 -11.79
CA GLN A 81 8.74 -16.29 -11.27
C GLN A 81 9.12 -14.85 -10.96
N VAL A 82 10.33 -14.63 -10.42
CA VAL A 82 10.86 -13.28 -10.20
C VAL A 82 11.01 -12.56 -11.53
N THR A 83 11.55 -13.22 -12.55
CA THR A 83 11.74 -12.63 -13.87
C THR A 83 10.41 -12.29 -14.56
N LEU A 84 9.38 -13.14 -14.40
CA LEU A 84 8.04 -12.82 -14.88
C LEU A 84 7.49 -11.58 -14.17
N ARG A 85 7.64 -11.49 -12.83
CA ARG A 85 7.17 -10.34 -12.06
C ARG A 85 7.89 -9.04 -12.48
N GLU A 86 9.20 -9.08 -12.62
CA GLU A 86 10.00 -7.95 -13.12
C GLU A 86 9.54 -7.51 -14.52
N PHE A 87 9.23 -8.46 -15.39
CA PHE A 87 8.68 -8.17 -16.72
C PHE A 87 7.30 -7.51 -16.65
N LEU A 88 6.39 -8.04 -15.83
CA LEU A 88 5.06 -7.44 -15.61
C LEU A 88 5.16 -6.03 -15.04
N ASP A 89 6.12 -5.79 -14.14
CA ASP A 89 6.32 -4.50 -13.51
C ASP A 89 6.97 -3.45 -14.43
N ALA A 90 7.91 -3.88 -15.29
CA ALA A 90 8.64 -2.99 -16.19
C ALA A 90 7.86 -2.64 -17.45
N GLU A 91 7.13 -3.62 -18.01
CA GLU A 91 6.41 -3.46 -19.28
C GLU A 91 4.89 -3.27 -19.08
N GLY A 92 4.41 -3.28 -17.84
CA GLY A 92 3.01 -3.04 -17.48
C GLY A 92 2.58 -1.60 -17.78
N ARG A 93 1.39 -1.44 -18.35
CA ARG A 93 0.87 -0.12 -18.74
C ARG A 93 0.29 0.57 -17.52
N VAL A 94 0.80 1.75 -17.17
CA VAL A 94 0.21 2.59 -16.11
C VAL A 94 -1.07 3.24 -16.66
N LEU A 95 -2.21 2.90 -16.05
CA LEU A 95 -3.51 3.50 -16.33
C LEU A 95 -3.65 4.86 -15.64
N ALA A 96 -4.64 5.65 -16.07
CA ALA A 96 -4.88 7.01 -15.57
C ALA A 96 -5.20 7.06 -14.06
N ASP A 97 -5.68 5.95 -13.50
CA ASP A 97 -5.97 5.75 -12.07
C ASP A 97 -4.74 5.28 -11.27
N LYS A 98 -3.55 5.26 -11.89
CA LYS A 98 -2.28 4.75 -11.35
C LYS A 98 -2.24 3.23 -11.09
N THR A 99 -3.22 2.47 -11.58
CA THR A 99 -3.13 1.01 -11.59
C THR A 99 -2.25 0.56 -12.77
N LYS A 100 -1.54 -0.56 -12.61
CA LYS A 100 -0.77 -1.17 -13.72
C LYS A 100 -1.63 -2.24 -14.38
N ASP A 101 -1.91 -2.05 -15.66
CA ASP A 101 -2.42 -3.10 -16.53
C ASP A 101 -1.28 -3.96 -17.04
N ASP A 102 -1.59 -5.16 -17.50
CA ASP A 102 -0.59 -6.11 -17.97
C ASP A 102 0.15 -5.57 -19.22
N PRO A 103 1.37 -6.04 -19.48
CA PRO A 103 2.10 -5.69 -20.69
C PRO A 103 1.32 -6.00 -21.98
N PRO A 104 1.53 -5.23 -23.06
CA PRO A 104 0.93 -5.51 -24.35
C PRO A 104 1.26 -6.92 -24.85
N LEU A 105 0.30 -7.56 -25.53
CA LEU A 105 0.48 -8.90 -26.11
C LEU A 105 1.75 -9.01 -26.97
N ALA A 106 2.06 -7.98 -27.76
CA ALA A 106 3.26 -7.91 -28.58
C ALA A 106 4.57 -8.11 -27.79
N LYS A 107 4.63 -7.66 -26.53
CA LYS A 107 5.80 -7.85 -25.65
C LYS A 107 5.93 -9.29 -25.18
N PHE A 108 4.81 -9.95 -24.90
CA PHE A 108 4.81 -11.39 -24.61
C PHE A 108 5.23 -12.20 -25.85
N GLU A 109 4.74 -11.84 -27.04
CA GLU A 109 5.13 -12.47 -28.30
C GLU A 109 6.63 -12.31 -28.58
N GLU A 110 7.19 -11.12 -28.33
CA GLU A 110 8.62 -10.84 -28.46
C GLU A 110 9.47 -11.72 -27.53
N GLN A 111 9.08 -11.84 -26.25
CA GLN A 111 9.78 -12.73 -25.31
C GLN A 111 9.67 -14.20 -25.71
N ILE A 112 8.48 -14.66 -26.11
CA ILE A 112 8.27 -16.03 -26.59
C ILE A 112 9.12 -16.31 -27.84
N ALA A 113 9.15 -15.38 -28.80
CA ALA A 113 9.95 -15.48 -30.01
C ALA A 113 11.46 -15.53 -29.70
N LYS A 114 11.93 -14.70 -28.75
CA LYS A 114 13.31 -14.71 -28.27
C LYS A 114 13.70 -16.08 -27.70
N TYR A 115 12.88 -16.68 -26.84
CA TYR A 115 13.16 -18.00 -26.27
C TYR A 115 13.00 -19.13 -27.31
N LYS A 116 12.10 -19.01 -28.29
CA LYS A 116 12.02 -19.97 -29.43
C LYS A 116 13.28 -19.92 -30.30
N ALA A 117 13.80 -18.72 -30.60
CA ALA A 117 15.07 -18.57 -31.32
C ALA A 117 16.23 -19.20 -30.54
N LEU A 118 16.26 -18.99 -29.21
CA LEU A 118 17.24 -19.61 -28.32
C LEU A 118 17.15 -21.14 -28.31
N ALA A 119 15.93 -21.70 -28.33
CA ALA A 119 15.73 -23.14 -28.43
C ALA A 119 16.30 -23.70 -29.73
N ASN A 120 16.10 -23.01 -30.86
CA ASN A 120 16.68 -23.39 -32.15
C ASN A 120 18.22 -23.31 -32.14
N GLU A 121 18.78 -22.28 -31.52
CA GLU A 121 20.23 -22.14 -31.34
C GLU A 121 20.81 -23.32 -30.53
N ILE A 122 20.20 -23.65 -29.38
CA ILE A 122 20.63 -24.79 -28.55
C ILE A 122 20.51 -26.12 -29.31
N ASN A 123 19.44 -26.30 -30.11
CA ASN A 123 19.25 -27.50 -30.90
C ASN A 123 20.29 -27.66 -32.02
N SER A 124 20.79 -26.55 -32.56
CA SER A 124 21.86 -26.53 -33.58
C SER A 124 23.24 -26.91 -33.03
N LEU A 125 23.44 -26.89 -31.71
CA LEU A 125 24.71 -27.24 -31.09
C LEU A 125 25.05 -28.74 -31.25
N PRO A 126 26.35 -29.06 -31.45
CA PRO A 126 26.79 -30.43 -31.66
C PRO A 126 26.54 -31.31 -30.42
N SER A 127 25.95 -32.49 -30.64
CA SER A 127 25.68 -33.46 -29.56
C SER A 127 26.92 -34.27 -29.15
N LEU A 128 27.81 -34.51 -30.09
CA LEU A 128 29.10 -35.13 -29.86
C LEU A 128 30.16 -34.25 -30.50
N GLN A 129 31.15 -33.87 -29.71
CA GLN A 129 32.29 -33.08 -30.17
C GLN A 129 33.57 -33.84 -29.85
N THR A 130 34.44 -34.00 -30.85
CA THR A 130 35.81 -34.45 -30.62
C THR A 130 36.66 -33.22 -30.36
N VAL A 131 37.31 -33.17 -29.20
CA VAL A 131 38.22 -32.11 -28.77
C VAL A 131 39.57 -32.75 -28.52
N GLY A 132 40.56 -32.43 -29.37
CA GLY A 132 41.84 -33.13 -29.46
C GLY A 132 41.69 -34.64 -29.44
N TRP A 133 42.14 -35.28 -28.36
CA TRP A 133 42.08 -36.74 -28.17
C TRP A 133 40.86 -37.22 -27.37
N LEU A 134 40.00 -36.31 -26.90
CA LEU A 134 38.78 -36.62 -26.14
C LEU A 134 37.53 -36.56 -27.02
N LYS A 135 36.59 -37.45 -26.76
CA LYS A 135 35.24 -37.42 -27.34
C LYS A 135 34.23 -37.04 -26.27
N ILE A 136 33.65 -35.85 -26.39
CA ILE A 136 32.72 -35.29 -25.41
C ILE A 136 31.28 -35.53 -25.87
N ASN A 137 30.46 -36.07 -24.98
CA ASN A 137 29.01 -36.22 -25.19
C ASN A 137 28.26 -35.05 -24.55
N ALA A 138 27.92 -34.03 -25.35
CA ALA A 138 27.17 -32.85 -24.91
C ALA A 138 25.65 -33.05 -24.97
N LYS A 139 25.16 -34.22 -25.39
CA LYS A 139 23.72 -34.53 -25.48
C LYS A 139 22.96 -34.26 -24.17
N PRO A 140 23.42 -34.70 -22.97
CA PRO A 140 22.69 -34.44 -21.73
C PRO A 140 22.58 -32.94 -21.41
N LEU A 141 23.64 -32.18 -21.65
CA LEU A 141 23.66 -30.73 -21.43
C LEU A 141 22.70 -30.02 -22.38
N ARG A 142 22.72 -30.38 -23.67
CA ARG A 142 21.78 -29.84 -24.66
C ARG A 142 20.32 -30.13 -24.27
N THR A 143 20.01 -31.38 -23.89
CA THR A 143 18.66 -31.75 -23.45
C THR A 143 18.21 -30.96 -22.21
N ALA A 144 19.10 -30.77 -21.23
CA ALA A 144 18.81 -29.97 -20.04
C ALA A 144 18.55 -28.50 -20.39
N LEU A 145 19.37 -27.89 -21.25
CA LEU A 145 19.17 -26.53 -21.72
C LEU A 145 17.86 -26.36 -22.51
N SER A 146 17.55 -27.29 -23.42
CA SER A 146 16.28 -27.30 -24.14
C SER A 146 15.10 -27.36 -23.15
N THR A 147 15.20 -28.16 -22.09
CA THR A 147 14.17 -28.25 -21.05
C THR A 147 14.00 -26.93 -20.30
N TRP A 148 15.09 -26.25 -19.94
CA TRP A 148 15.02 -24.93 -19.32
C TRP A 148 14.36 -23.92 -20.24
N VAL A 149 14.74 -23.84 -21.51
CA VAL A 149 14.09 -22.94 -22.48
C VAL A 149 12.61 -23.26 -22.64
N SER A 150 12.23 -24.54 -22.69
CA SER A 150 10.82 -24.94 -22.71
C SER A 150 10.07 -24.46 -21.46
N LYS A 151 10.68 -24.50 -20.26
CA LYS A 151 10.08 -23.94 -19.04
C LYS A 151 9.86 -22.43 -19.15
N TRP A 152 10.83 -21.68 -19.69
CA TRP A 152 10.70 -20.24 -19.92
C TRP A 152 9.57 -19.92 -20.90
N ILE A 153 9.48 -20.63 -22.03
CA ILE A 153 8.36 -20.47 -22.98
C ILE A 153 7.02 -20.79 -22.30
N ASN A 154 6.95 -21.92 -21.60
CA ASN A 154 5.73 -22.36 -20.91
C ASN A 154 5.29 -21.37 -19.83
N LEU A 155 6.21 -20.68 -19.15
CA LEU A 155 5.87 -19.67 -18.16
C LEU A 155 5.03 -18.52 -18.75
N PHE A 156 5.51 -17.91 -19.84
CA PHE A 156 4.80 -16.81 -20.50
C PHE A 156 3.50 -17.28 -21.15
N VAL A 157 3.52 -18.47 -21.75
CA VAL A 157 2.33 -19.09 -22.35
C VAL A 157 1.27 -19.39 -21.29
N GLN A 158 1.65 -20.02 -20.18
CA GLN A 158 0.74 -20.39 -19.10
C GLN A 158 0.13 -19.14 -18.47
N TYR A 159 0.92 -18.07 -18.28
CA TYR A 159 0.39 -16.80 -17.82
C TYR A 159 -0.70 -16.24 -18.75
N LEU A 160 -0.47 -16.24 -20.07
CA LEU A 160 -1.48 -15.81 -21.04
C LEU A 160 -2.73 -16.70 -21.03
N GLN A 161 -2.56 -18.03 -20.88
CA GLN A 161 -3.68 -18.97 -20.75
C GLN A 161 -4.50 -18.68 -19.50
N GLU A 162 -3.84 -18.60 -18.34
CA GLU A 162 -4.48 -18.31 -17.05
C GLU A 162 -5.18 -16.96 -17.09
N LYS A 163 -4.60 -15.94 -17.74
CA LYS A 163 -5.26 -14.66 -17.94
C LYS A 163 -6.59 -14.80 -18.69
N VAL A 164 -6.63 -15.52 -19.81
CA VAL A 164 -7.86 -15.73 -20.58
C VAL A 164 -8.89 -16.52 -19.75
N VAL A 165 -8.47 -17.62 -19.12
CA VAL A 165 -9.34 -18.47 -18.30
C VAL A 165 -9.92 -17.72 -17.11
N ASN A 166 -9.09 -16.98 -16.36
CA ASN A 166 -9.52 -16.23 -15.19
C ASN A 166 -10.44 -15.07 -15.57
N SER A 167 -10.13 -14.37 -16.68
CA SER A 167 -10.97 -13.28 -17.19
C SER A 167 -12.35 -13.76 -17.62
N MET A 168 -12.43 -14.90 -18.31
CA MET A 168 -13.72 -15.52 -18.65
C MET A 168 -14.45 -16.00 -17.38
N THR A 169 -13.77 -16.71 -16.49
CA THR A 169 -14.37 -17.22 -15.25
C THR A 169 -14.98 -16.09 -14.40
N ASP A 170 -14.24 -15.00 -14.20
CA ASP A 170 -14.73 -13.82 -13.47
C ASP A 170 -15.92 -13.14 -14.16
N LEU A 171 -15.86 -13.00 -15.49
CA LEU A 171 -16.95 -12.40 -16.26
C LEU A 171 -18.23 -13.24 -16.17
N TYR A 172 -18.14 -14.56 -16.34
CA TYR A 172 -19.30 -15.46 -16.25
C TYR A 172 -19.87 -15.51 -14.82
N ALA A 173 -19.02 -15.59 -13.80
CA ALA A 173 -19.47 -15.53 -12.41
C ALA A 173 -20.20 -14.23 -12.09
N PHE A 174 -19.68 -13.10 -12.58
CA PHE A 174 -20.35 -11.80 -12.47
C PHE A 174 -21.70 -11.79 -13.18
N MET A 175 -21.76 -12.28 -14.42
CA MET A 175 -22.98 -12.28 -15.22
C MET A 175 -24.07 -13.17 -14.63
N ASP A 176 -23.71 -14.36 -14.12
CA ASP A 176 -24.65 -15.27 -13.47
C ASP A 176 -25.19 -14.66 -12.16
N SER A 177 -24.33 -14.02 -11.37
CA SER A 177 -24.75 -13.30 -10.16
C SER A 177 -25.66 -12.11 -10.51
N ALA A 178 -25.28 -11.33 -11.50
CA ALA A 178 -26.03 -10.16 -11.93
C ALA A 178 -27.41 -10.53 -12.48
N SER A 179 -27.50 -11.57 -13.32
CA SER A 179 -28.77 -12.09 -13.84
C SER A 179 -29.68 -12.53 -12.70
N LYS A 180 -29.17 -13.31 -11.74
CA LYS A 180 -29.95 -13.75 -10.56
C LYS A 180 -30.50 -12.60 -9.76
N ILE A 181 -29.70 -11.53 -9.55
CA ILE A 181 -30.14 -10.35 -8.80
C ILE A 181 -31.19 -9.56 -9.60
N LEU A 182 -31.00 -9.38 -10.91
CA LEU A 182 -31.98 -8.68 -11.76
C LEU A 182 -33.31 -9.41 -11.85
N ASP A 183 -33.28 -10.75 -11.83
CA ASP A 183 -34.45 -11.62 -11.82
C ASP A 183 -35.15 -11.71 -10.44
N MET A 184 -34.58 -11.11 -9.39
CA MET A 184 -35.25 -11.07 -8.09
C MET A 184 -36.58 -10.33 -8.21
N LYS A 185 -37.65 -11.01 -7.82
CA LYS A 185 -38.99 -10.41 -7.78
C LYS A 185 -39.04 -9.34 -6.69
N VAL A 186 -39.33 -8.11 -7.08
CA VAL A 186 -39.73 -7.06 -6.15
C VAL A 186 -41.22 -7.29 -5.89
N LEU A 187 -41.57 -7.72 -4.68
CA LEU A 187 -42.96 -7.93 -4.28
C LEU A 187 -43.78 -6.67 -4.58
N GLY A 188 -44.83 -6.78 -5.40
CA GLY A 188 -45.56 -5.64 -5.94
C GLY A 188 -45.55 -5.54 -7.47
N GLU A 189 -44.83 -6.43 -8.17
CA GLU A 189 -45.24 -6.87 -9.50
C GLU A 189 -46.70 -7.34 -9.38
N VAL A 190 -47.64 -6.50 -9.82
CA VAL A 190 -49.04 -6.92 -9.93
C VAL A 190 -49.02 -8.14 -10.85
N PRO A 191 -49.43 -9.33 -10.39
CA PRO A 191 -49.71 -10.41 -11.33
C PRO A 191 -50.83 -9.88 -12.23
N GLU A 192 -50.56 -9.74 -13.52
CA GLU A 192 -51.59 -9.46 -14.54
C GLU A 192 -52.64 -10.59 -14.64
N GLU A 193 -52.61 -11.60 -13.77
CA GLU A 193 -53.41 -12.84 -13.89
C GLU A 193 -54.35 -13.13 -12.71
N SER A 194 -54.72 -12.16 -11.87
CA SER A 194 -55.81 -12.39 -10.90
C SER A 194 -56.78 -11.21 -10.76
N ALA A 195 -57.41 -10.84 -11.88
CA ALA A 195 -58.50 -9.87 -11.90
C ALA A 195 -59.91 -10.48 -11.85
N ASP A 196 -60.06 -11.81 -11.70
CA ASP A 196 -61.35 -12.51 -11.90
C ASP A 196 -61.87 -13.34 -10.72
N ASP A 197 -61.45 -13.09 -9.47
CA ASP A 197 -62.16 -13.64 -8.30
C ASP A 197 -62.82 -12.53 -7.47
N PRO A 198 -64.16 -12.34 -7.58
CA PRO A 198 -64.91 -11.34 -6.81
C PRO A 198 -65.04 -11.68 -5.31
N TYR A 199 -64.55 -12.83 -4.85
CA TYR A 199 -64.74 -13.34 -3.48
C TYR A 199 -63.44 -13.67 -2.73
N ALA A 200 -62.27 -13.27 -3.23
CA ALA A 200 -61.04 -13.37 -2.43
C ALA A 200 -61.12 -12.40 -1.23
N GLU A 201 -61.42 -12.94 -0.04
CA GLU A 201 -61.27 -12.23 1.23
C GLU A 201 -59.85 -11.67 1.29
N LYS A 202 -59.71 -10.34 1.23
CA LYS A 202 -58.44 -9.67 1.53
C LYS A 202 -58.13 -9.96 2.99
N GLU A 203 -57.29 -10.96 3.25
CA GLU A 203 -56.72 -11.19 4.57
C GLU A 203 -56.22 -9.84 5.12
N GLU A 204 -56.75 -9.41 6.26
CA GLU A 204 -56.31 -8.17 6.92
C GLU A 204 -54.86 -8.35 7.39
N ILE A 205 -53.92 -7.98 6.53
CA ILE A 205 -52.49 -7.97 6.84
C ILE A 205 -52.26 -7.02 8.01
N THR A 206 -51.70 -7.55 9.10
CA THR A 206 -51.37 -6.74 10.28
C THR A 206 -50.33 -5.66 9.94
N PRO A 207 -50.32 -4.49 10.63
CA PRO A 207 -49.37 -3.41 10.36
C PRO A 207 -47.89 -3.85 10.39
N GLU A 208 -47.54 -4.78 11.28
CA GLU A 208 -46.19 -5.34 11.42
C GLU A 208 -45.78 -6.23 10.24
N GLN A 209 -46.71 -6.97 9.64
CA GLN A 209 -46.45 -7.79 8.45
C GLN A 209 -46.24 -6.90 7.22
N LYS A 210 -47.02 -5.82 7.09
CA LYS A 210 -46.89 -4.84 6.01
C LYS A 210 -45.56 -4.07 6.07
N GLU A 211 -45.07 -3.77 7.27
CA GLU A 211 -43.76 -3.13 7.48
C GLU A 211 -42.60 -4.05 7.10
N LYS A 212 -42.65 -5.33 7.51
CA LYS A 212 -41.65 -6.34 7.11
C LYS A 212 -41.64 -6.58 5.60
N GLU A 213 -42.83 -6.63 4.99
CA GLU A 213 -42.97 -6.79 3.54
C GLU A 213 -42.37 -5.58 2.79
N ASN A 214 -42.63 -4.36 3.26
CA ASN A 214 -42.06 -3.13 2.69
C ASN A 214 -40.53 -3.04 2.88
N ALA A 215 -40.00 -3.50 4.03
CA ALA A 215 -38.57 -3.57 4.26
C ALA A 215 -37.87 -4.56 3.32
N MET A 216 -38.50 -5.71 3.06
CA MET A 216 -37.98 -6.71 2.11
C MET A 216 -38.03 -6.20 0.67
N LYS A 217 -39.10 -5.50 0.28
CA LYS A 217 -39.21 -4.81 -1.03
C LYS A 217 -38.11 -3.78 -1.21
N ARG A 218 -37.86 -2.95 -0.19
CA ARG A 218 -36.77 -1.96 -0.21
C ARG A 218 -35.41 -2.63 -0.36
N LYS A 219 -35.13 -3.67 0.43
CA LYS A 219 -33.86 -4.40 0.31
C LYS A 219 -33.64 -4.96 -1.10
N ALA A 220 -34.65 -5.61 -1.67
CA ALA A 220 -34.57 -6.13 -3.05
C ALA A 220 -34.33 -5.02 -4.08
N LEU A 221 -34.98 -3.86 -3.93
CA LEU A 221 -34.75 -2.71 -4.79
C LEU A 221 -33.31 -2.20 -4.70
N TYR A 222 -32.74 -2.07 -3.50
CA TYR A 222 -31.35 -1.62 -3.32
C TYR A 222 -30.35 -2.63 -3.90
N ASP A 223 -30.59 -3.94 -3.73
CA ASP A 223 -29.75 -4.99 -4.32
C ASP A 223 -29.78 -4.92 -5.86
N ILE A 224 -30.96 -4.73 -6.46
CA ILE A 224 -31.13 -4.57 -7.91
C ILE A 224 -30.45 -3.30 -8.41
N MET A 225 -30.68 -2.15 -7.77
CA MET A 225 -30.03 -0.89 -8.15
C MET A 225 -28.50 -0.99 -8.06
N THR A 226 -28.00 -1.74 -7.07
CA THR A 226 -26.55 -1.94 -6.87
C THR A 226 -25.98 -2.76 -8.02
N CYS A 227 -26.66 -3.85 -8.39
CA CYS A 227 -26.32 -4.64 -9.58
C CYS A 227 -26.33 -3.77 -10.86
N MET A 228 -27.35 -2.93 -11.06
CA MET A 228 -27.43 -2.03 -12.22
C MET A 228 -26.23 -1.06 -12.28
N ARG A 229 -25.85 -0.48 -11.15
CA ARG A 229 -24.67 0.40 -11.04
C ARG A 229 -23.39 -0.36 -11.38
N ASP A 230 -23.20 -1.55 -10.82
CA ASP A 230 -21.99 -2.34 -11.01
C ASP A 230 -21.85 -2.81 -12.47
N VAL A 231 -22.95 -3.21 -13.12
CA VAL A 231 -23.01 -3.50 -14.56
C VAL A 231 -22.57 -2.28 -15.37
N ARG A 232 -23.04 -1.07 -15.05
CA ARG A 232 -22.64 0.16 -15.76
C ARG A 232 -21.16 0.51 -15.57
N LYS A 233 -20.66 0.49 -14.32
CA LYS A 233 -19.24 0.74 -14.02
C LYS A 233 -18.32 -0.24 -14.74
N ARG A 234 -18.75 -1.50 -14.89
CA ARG A 234 -18.01 -2.55 -15.56
C ARG A 234 -18.17 -2.54 -17.10
N THR A 235 -19.14 -1.82 -17.66
CA THR A 235 -19.48 -1.87 -19.09
C THR A 235 -18.35 -1.46 -20.00
N GLU A 236 -17.72 -0.31 -19.77
CA GLU A 236 -16.63 0.18 -20.63
C GLU A 236 -15.43 -0.79 -20.63
N ARG A 237 -15.06 -1.29 -19.46
CA ARG A 237 -13.98 -2.28 -19.30
C ARG A 237 -14.31 -3.62 -19.96
N THR A 238 -15.52 -4.15 -19.77
CA THR A 238 -15.92 -5.43 -20.37
C THR A 238 -16.09 -5.32 -21.88
N ASP A 239 -16.65 -4.22 -22.40
CA ASP A 239 -16.83 -4.08 -23.85
C ASP A 239 -15.47 -4.01 -24.58
N THR A 240 -14.44 -3.45 -23.94
CA THR A 240 -13.07 -3.36 -24.50
C THR A 240 -12.19 -4.58 -24.25
N MET A 241 -12.57 -5.51 -23.36
CA MET A 241 -11.72 -6.67 -23.01
C MET A 241 -11.77 -7.81 -24.03
N PHE A 242 -12.85 -7.93 -24.81
CA PHE A 242 -13.06 -9.09 -25.69
C PHE A 242 -12.02 -9.16 -26.82
N GLU A 243 -11.72 -8.03 -27.46
CA GLU A 243 -10.79 -7.98 -28.59
C GLU A 243 -9.35 -8.34 -28.19
N PRO A 244 -8.75 -7.79 -27.11
CA PRO A 244 -7.46 -8.24 -26.59
C PRO A 244 -7.40 -9.74 -26.26
N LEU A 245 -8.49 -10.29 -25.72
CA LEU A 245 -8.56 -11.72 -25.39
C LEU A 245 -8.61 -12.59 -26.66
N ARG A 246 -9.39 -12.20 -27.67
CA ARG A 246 -9.40 -12.88 -28.99
C ARG A 246 -8.02 -12.87 -29.63
N ASN A 247 -7.33 -11.73 -29.59
CA ASN A 247 -5.95 -11.62 -30.07
C ASN A 247 -4.98 -12.51 -29.29
N THR A 248 -5.12 -12.59 -27.97
CA THR A 248 -4.31 -13.49 -27.12
C THR A 248 -4.52 -14.95 -27.49
N VAL A 249 -5.76 -15.38 -27.73
CA VAL A 249 -6.09 -16.74 -28.21
C VAL A 249 -5.47 -17.01 -29.58
N ALA A 250 -5.56 -16.06 -30.51
CA ALA A 250 -4.96 -16.19 -31.84
C ALA A 250 -3.44 -16.36 -31.77
N SER A 251 -2.76 -15.59 -30.93
CA SER A 251 -1.32 -15.71 -30.70
C SER A 251 -0.94 -17.03 -30.05
N LEU A 252 -1.70 -17.50 -29.05
CA LEU A 252 -1.48 -18.81 -28.43
C LEU A 252 -1.60 -19.96 -29.46
N ASN A 253 -2.61 -19.89 -30.34
CA ASN A 253 -2.76 -20.85 -31.44
C ASN A 253 -1.59 -20.78 -32.43
N ALA A 254 -1.12 -19.57 -32.80
CA ALA A 254 0.05 -19.40 -33.64
C ALA A 254 1.33 -19.98 -33.01
N PHE A 255 1.41 -19.99 -31.67
CA PHE A 255 2.51 -20.62 -30.96
C PHE A 255 2.40 -22.14 -30.82
N GLY A 256 1.32 -22.75 -31.30
CA GLY A 256 1.06 -24.20 -31.27
C GLY A 256 0.39 -24.66 -29.97
N ILE A 257 -0.20 -23.74 -29.21
CA ILE A 257 -0.86 -24.02 -27.93
C ILE A 257 -2.37 -23.85 -28.10
N THR A 258 -3.09 -24.96 -28.05
CA THR A 258 -4.55 -24.96 -28.09
C THR A 258 -5.13 -24.78 -26.69
N LEU A 259 -5.95 -23.76 -26.51
CA LEU A 259 -6.78 -23.61 -25.30
C LEU A 259 -7.89 -24.66 -25.28
N ASN A 260 -8.45 -24.90 -24.09
CA ASN A 260 -9.60 -25.78 -23.93
C ASN A 260 -10.80 -25.26 -24.75
N GLU A 261 -11.45 -26.16 -25.48
CA GLU A 261 -12.64 -25.89 -26.30
C GLU A 261 -13.75 -25.17 -25.51
N THR A 262 -13.97 -25.54 -24.25
CA THR A 262 -14.94 -24.87 -23.36
C THR A 262 -14.65 -23.37 -23.18
N VAL A 263 -13.38 -22.98 -23.09
CA VAL A 263 -12.98 -21.57 -22.89
C VAL A 263 -13.15 -20.77 -24.18
N LEU A 264 -12.95 -21.42 -25.34
CA LEU A 264 -13.17 -20.81 -26.66
C LEU A 264 -14.66 -20.55 -26.89
N GLU A 265 -15.52 -21.53 -26.62
CA GLU A 265 -16.98 -21.37 -26.68
C GLU A 265 -17.49 -20.29 -25.71
N GLN A 266 -16.89 -20.21 -24.51
CA GLN A 266 -17.17 -19.15 -23.56
C GLN A 266 -16.79 -17.79 -24.13
N LEU A 267 -15.56 -17.61 -24.66
CA LEU A 267 -15.14 -16.33 -25.23
C LEU A 267 -16.01 -15.88 -26.41
N GLU A 268 -16.44 -16.82 -27.26
CA GLU A 268 -17.34 -16.52 -28.39
C GLU A 268 -18.74 -16.10 -27.94
N SER A 269 -19.31 -16.80 -26.95
CA SER A 269 -20.66 -16.52 -26.45
C SER A 269 -20.72 -15.39 -25.43
N ALA A 270 -19.60 -15.03 -24.79
CA ALA A 270 -19.54 -14.04 -23.72
C ALA A 270 -20.05 -12.66 -24.15
N GLU A 271 -19.64 -12.19 -25.33
CA GLU A 271 -20.06 -10.88 -25.86
C GLU A 271 -21.58 -10.81 -26.07
N HIS A 272 -22.17 -11.90 -26.57
CA HIS A 272 -23.62 -12.01 -26.75
C HIS A 272 -24.34 -12.06 -25.40
N LYS A 273 -23.90 -12.92 -24.47
CA LYS A 273 -24.50 -13.03 -23.13
C LYS A 273 -24.37 -11.71 -22.35
N TRP A 274 -23.25 -10.99 -22.48
CA TRP A 274 -23.04 -9.68 -21.87
C TRP A 274 -24.04 -8.63 -22.39
N ARG A 275 -24.27 -8.63 -23.70
CA ARG A 275 -25.28 -7.79 -24.34
C ARG A 275 -26.70 -8.14 -23.91
N LEU A 276 -27.02 -9.42 -23.72
CA LEU A 276 -28.32 -9.85 -23.16
C LEU A 276 -28.49 -9.33 -21.73
N LEU A 277 -27.48 -9.49 -20.87
CA LEU A 277 -27.52 -8.97 -19.50
C LEU A 277 -27.76 -7.44 -19.48
N LYS A 278 -27.07 -6.68 -20.34
CA LYS A 278 -27.31 -5.23 -20.47
C LYS A 278 -28.75 -4.92 -20.88
N ARG A 279 -29.31 -5.66 -21.84
CA ARG A 279 -30.71 -5.51 -22.26
C ARG A 279 -31.67 -5.81 -21.10
N ASP A 280 -31.47 -6.92 -20.41
CA ASP A 280 -32.35 -7.36 -19.33
C ASP A 280 -32.29 -6.39 -18.13
N MET A 281 -31.11 -5.82 -17.87
CA MET A 281 -30.91 -4.73 -16.92
C MET A 281 -31.73 -3.48 -17.27
N TYR A 282 -31.73 -3.03 -18.53
CA TYR A 282 -32.55 -1.88 -18.94
C TYR A 282 -34.04 -2.18 -18.88
N LYS A 283 -34.47 -3.38 -19.28
CA LYS A 283 -35.86 -3.83 -19.15
C LYS A 283 -36.30 -3.82 -17.69
N ARG A 284 -35.46 -4.32 -16.79
CA ARG A 284 -35.74 -4.31 -15.35
C ARG A 284 -35.78 -2.89 -14.79
N LYS A 285 -34.91 -1.99 -15.25
CA LYS A 285 -34.93 -0.56 -14.89
C LYS A 285 -36.26 0.09 -15.25
N GLU A 286 -36.76 -0.17 -16.46
CA GLU A 286 -38.04 0.36 -16.93
C GLU A 286 -39.20 -0.14 -16.04
N GLN A 287 -39.24 -1.44 -15.74
CA GLN A 287 -40.26 -2.03 -14.84
C GLN A 287 -40.24 -1.41 -13.43
N LEU A 288 -39.07 -1.08 -12.91
CA LEU A 288 -38.91 -0.54 -11.55
C LEU A 288 -38.96 0.99 -11.49
N THR A 289 -39.20 1.69 -12.59
CA THR A 289 -39.11 3.16 -12.66
C THR A 289 -40.03 3.86 -11.65
N ALA A 290 -41.27 3.42 -11.47
CA ALA A 290 -42.20 4.04 -10.52
C ALA A 290 -41.74 3.88 -9.06
N LEU A 291 -41.21 2.71 -8.70
CA LEU A 291 -40.67 2.44 -7.37
C LEU A 291 -39.36 3.21 -7.15
N GLN A 292 -38.51 3.28 -8.17
CA GLN A 292 -37.27 4.06 -8.16
C GLN A 292 -37.56 5.56 -7.92
N GLN A 293 -38.56 6.12 -8.60
CA GLN A 293 -38.96 7.52 -8.43
C GLN A 293 -39.49 7.80 -7.01
N THR A 294 -40.30 6.89 -6.46
CA THR A 294 -40.84 7.03 -5.11
C THR A 294 -39.73 7.03 -4.06
N GLU A 295 -38.80 6.08 -4.14
CA GLU A 295 -37.66 5.99 -3.22
C GLU A 295 -36.69 7.18 -3.42
N ALA A 296 -36.47 7.63 -4.65
CA ALA A 296 -35.65 8.80 -4.95
C ALA A 296 -36.19 10.09 -4.30
N ILE A 297 -37.52 10.29 -4.30
CA ILE A 297 -38.16 11.41 -3.59
C ILE A 297 -37.91 11.29 -2.08
N GLU A 298 -38.01 10.09 -1.51
CA GLU A 298 -37.74 9.87 -0.09
C GLU A 298 -36.26 10.13 0.27
N ILE A 299 -35.32 9.68 -0.56
CA ILE A 299 -33.88 9.95 -0.39
C ILE A 299 -33.61 11.45 -0.44
N ARG A 300 -34.21 12.17 -1.39
CA ARG A 300 -34.08 13.63 -1.49
C ARG A 300 -34.60 14.32 -0.23
N ARG A 301 -35.79 13.93 0.25
CA ARG A 301 -36.36 14.47 1.49
C ARG A 301 -35.46 14.20 2.71
N LYS A 302 -34.89 12.99 2.81
CA LYS A 302 -33.93 12.65 3.88
C LYS A 302 -32.64 13.46 3.76
N SER A 303 -32.13 13.67 2.55
CA SER A 303 -30.97 14.53 2.25
C SER A 303 -31.19 15.97 2.67
N ASP A 304 -32.34 16.56 2.31
CA ASP A 304 -32.64 17.95 2.64
C ASP A 304 -32.75 18.11 4.16
N ALA A 305 -33.48 17.22 4.84
CA ALA A 305 -33.58 17.20 6.30
C ALA A 305 -32.22 16.97 6.98
N PHE A 306 -31.38 16.08 6.44
CA PHE A 306 -30.02 15.85 6.93
C PHE A 306 -29.15 17.10 6.78
N GLY A 307 -29.27 17.81 5.65
CA GLY A 307 -28.59 19.08 5.41
C GLY A 307 -28.92 20.14 6.46
N GLU A 308 -30.20 20.29 6.81
CA GLU A 308 -30.63 21.20 7.88
C GLU A 308 -30.02 20.82 9.24
N ARG A 309 -29.99 19.52 9.57
CA ARG A 309 -29.33 19.04 10.81
C ARG A 309 -27.82 19.27 10.81
N VAL A 310 -27.15 19.12 9.67
CA VAL A 310 -25.71 19.40 9.54
C VAL A 310 -25.42 20.89 9.78
N GLU A 311 -26.26 21.79 9.26
CA GLU A 311 -26.12 23.22 9.50
C GLU A 311 -26.39 23.60 10.96
N ALA A 312 -27.41 22.98 11.59
CA ALA A 312 -27.66 23.15 13.02
C ALA A 312 -26.46 22.67 13.85
N PHE A 313 -25.92 21.49 13.54
CA PHE A 313 -24.72 20.95 14.18
C PHE A 313 -23.50 21.87 13.97
N ARG A 314 -23.33 22.46 12.79
CA ARG A 314 -22.24 23.42 12.51
C ARG A 314 -22.33 24.64 13.41
N ARG A 315 -23.53 25.21 13.58
CA ARG A 315 -23.75 26.36 14.48
C ARG A 315 -23.46 25.99 15.93
N PHE A 316 -23.90 24.81 16.37
CA PHE A 316 -23.61 24.29 17.70
C PHE A 316 -22.09 24.11 17.92
N PHE A 317 -21.39 23.51 16.95
CA PHE A 317 -19.94 23.33 17.00
C PHE A 317 -19.19 24.66 17.12
N GLN A 318 -19.55 25.67 16.31
CA GLN A 318 -18.91 26.99 16.36
C GLN A 318 -19.11 27.71 17.70
N LYS A 319 -20.25 27.50 18.37
CA LYS A 319 -20.57 28.13 19.66
C LYS A 319 -19.90 27.43 20.84
N THR A 320 -19.83 26.11 20.82
CA THR A 320 -19.45 25.29 21.97
C THR A 320 -17.99 24.83 21.92
N ALA A 321 -17.39 24.69 20.74
CA ALA A 321 -16.00 24.24 20.62
C ALA A 321 -15.02 25.29 21.19
N PRO A 322 -13.91 24.86 21.80
CA PRO A 322 -12.97 25.73 22.51
C PRO A 322 -12.04 26.49 21.55
N PHE A 323 -12.62 27.38 20.75
CA PHE A 323 -11.90 28.32 19.88
C PHE A 323 -11.38 29.55 20.65
N THR A 324 -12.03 29.86 21.76
CA THR A 324 -11.77 31.03 22.62
C THR A 324 -11.68 30.56 24.07
N VAL A 325 -11.10 31.41 24.91
CA VAL A 325 -10.86 31.14 26.32
C VAL A 325 -11.44 32.28 27.15
N GLN A 326 -12.03 31.97 28.30
CA GLN A 326 -12.50 33.00 29.22
C GLN A 326 -11.31 33.65 29.93
N GLY A 327 -10.91 34.84 29.46
CA GLY A 327 -9.83 35.65 30.04
C GLY A 327 -8.75 36.03 29.02
N SER A 328 -7.88 36.97 29.40
CA SER A 328 -6.80 37.48 28.54
C SER A 328 -5.56 36.59 28.48
N GLU A 329 -5.52 35.48 29.22
CA GLU A 329 -4.34 34.61 29.36
C GLU A 329 -4.71 33.13 29.35
N LEU A 330 -3.80 32.30 28.84
CA LEU A 330 -3.91 30.83 28.88
C LEU A 330 -3.46 30.30 30.24
N LYS A 331 -4.34 29.53 30.89
CA LYS A 331 -4.07 28.87 32.17
C LYS A 331 -4.15 27.35 32.03
N LEU A 332 -3.33 26.65 32.80
CA LEU A 332 -3.31 25.18 32.86
C LEU A 332 -4.70 24.58 33.18
N GLU A 333 -5.50 25.29 33.97
CA GLU A 333 -6.84 24.88 34.38
C GLU A 333 -7.84 24.79 33.22
N GLN A 334 -7.59 25.52 32.12
CA GLN A 334 -8.48 25.57 30.97
C GLN A 334 -8.25 24.40 29.99
N VAL A 335 -7.12 23.71 30.12
CA VAL A 335 -6.74 22.57 29.26
C VAL A 335 -7.68 21.39 29.46
N LYS A 336 -7.96 20.99 30.71
CA LYS A 336 -8.83 19.84 31.00
C LYS A 336 -10.29 20.02 30.53
N PRO A 337 -10.95 21.17 30.78
CA PRO A 337 -12.28 21.43 30.22
C PRO A 337 -12.31 21.44 28.69
N ALA A 338 -11.29 21.98 28.03
CA ALA A 338 -11.21 21.99 26.57
C ALA A 338 -11.14 20.56 26.00
N TYR A 339 -10.32 19.67 26.59
CA TYR A 339 -10.31 18.26 26.19
C TYR A 339 -11.64 17.56 26.39
N LYS A 340 -12.31 17.81 27.53
CA LYS A 340 -13.62 17.21 27.80
C LYS A 340 -14.62 17.54 26.69
N ILE A 341 -14.67 18.81 26.26
CA ILE A 341 -15.55 19.24 25.16
C ILE A 341 -15.16 18.57 23.83
N LEU A 342 -13.86 18.51 23.51
CA LEU A 342 -13.39 17.85 22.28
C LEU A 342 -13.71 16.34 22.26
N ASP A 343 -13.52 15.66 23.39
CA ASP A 343 -13.85 14.25 23.57
C ASP A 343 -15.36 14.01 23.48
N GLU A 344 -16.18 14.91 24.05
CA GLU A 344 -17.63 14.80 23.94
C GLU A 344 -18.13 15.00 22.49
N PHE A 345 -17.48 15.85 21.68
CA PHE A 345 -17.76 15.96 20.23
C PHE A 345 -17.32 14.71 19.46
N HIS A 346 -16.24 14.07 19.92
CA HIS A 346 -15.71 12.84 19.33
C HIS A 346 -16.56 11.61 19.69
N HIS A 347 -17.06 11.50 20.92
CA HIS A 347 -17.79 10.33 21.43
C HIS A 347 -19.32 10.49 21.40
N GLY A 348 -19.84 11.71 21.26
CA GLY A 348 -21.27 11.98 21.07
C GLY A 348 -22.06 12.01 22.38
N SER A 349 -21.64 12.89 23.30
CA SER A 349 -22.27 13.05 24.62
C SER A 349 -22.72 14.49 24.92
N LEU A 350 -22.66 15.40 23.94
CA LEU A 350 -23.04 16.79 24.10
C LEU A 350 -24.53 17.00 23.83
N THR A 351 -25.23 17.51 24.83
CA THR A 351 -26.57 18.10 24.70
C THR A 351 -26.44 19.57 24.35
N ASP A 352 -27.22 20.03 23.38
CA ASP A 352 -27.36 21.46 23.15
C ASP A 352 -28.13 22.11 24.31
N PRO A 353 -27.53 23.07 25.05
CA PRO A 353 -28.21 23.74 26.15
C PRO A 353 -29.45 24.53 25.74
N THR A 354 -29.63 24.83 24.44
CA THR A 354 -30.78 25.61 23.96
C THR A 354 -31.97 24.79 23.51
N ASP A 355 -31.78 23.56 23.02
CA ASP A 355 -32.86 22.73 22.46
C ASP A 355 -32.97 21.33 23.08
N ASP A 356 -32.14 21.00 24.09
CA ASP A 356 -32.09 19.67 24.76
C ASP A 356 -31.86 18.50 23.78
N VAL A 357 -31.33 18.81 22.58
CA VAL A 357 -31.02 17.85 21.52
C VAL A 357 -29.63 17.27 21.79
N VAL A 358 -29.56 15.96 21.98
CA VAL A 358 -28.30 15.22 22.02
C VAL A 358 -27.79 15.04 20.60
N TYR A 359 -26.67 15.68 20.27
CA TYR A 359 -26.03 15.46 18.98
C TYR A 359 -25.18 14.18 19.03
N PRO A 360 -25.32 13.28 18.03
CA PRO A 360 -24.40 12.14 17.90
C PRO A 360 -23.00 12.63 17.57
N SER A 361 -21.99 11.76 17.73
CA SER A 361 -20.62 12.13 17.43
C SER A 361 -20.42 12.58 15.98
N VAL A 362 -19.43 13.44 15.75
CA VAL A 362 -19.04 13.89 14.40
C VAL A 362 -18.84 12.69 13.46
N TYR A 363 -18.24 11.60 13.95
CA TYR A 363 -18.01 10.37 13.19
C TYR A 363 -19.31 9.66 12.80
N LYS A 364 -20.30 9.61 13.69
CA LYS A 364 -21.62 9.02 13.38
C LYS A 364 -22.34 9.83 12.32
N ILE A 365 -22.29 11.16 12.40
CA ILE A 365 -22.90 12.05 11.40
C ILE A 365 -22.18 11.91 10.04
N ILE A 366 -20.85 11.76 10.02
CA ILE A 366 -20.09 11.48 8.78
C ILE A 366 -20.41 10.10 8.22
N ALA A 367 -20.60 9.09 9.07
CA ALA A 367 -21.00 7.77 8.61
C ALA A 367 -22.40 7.80 7.98
N GLU A 368 -23.35 8.51 8.60
CA GLU A 368 -24.69 8.73 8.05
C GLU A 368 -24.64 9.53 6.73
N SER A 369 -23.79 10.55 6.63
CA SER A 369 -23.63 11.33 5.39
C SER A 369 -23.12 10.45 4.24
N LYS A 370 -22.17 9.54 4.52
CA LYS A 370 -21.67 8.58 3.53
C LYS A 370 -22.74 7.60 3.07
N GLN A 371 -23.52 7.03 3.99
CA GLN A 371 -24.64 6.15 3.64
C GLN A 371 -25.67 6.86 2.76
N LEU A 372 -25.92 8.14 3.03
CA LEU A 372 -26.86 8.94 2.24
C LEU A 372 -26.29 9.30 0.85
N GLN A 373 -24.99 9.61 0.76
CA GLN A 373 -24.29 9.80 -0.52
C GLN A 373 -24.26 8.52 -1.36
N GLU A 374 -24.04 7.36 -0.75
CA GLU A 374 -24.12 6.04 -1.41
C GLU A 374 -25.52 5.78 -1.96
N ALA A 375 -26.57 6.10 -1.19
CA ALA A 375 -27.95 6.01 -1.67
C ALA A 375 -28.23 7.03 -2.80
N GLN A 376 -27.70 8.25 -2.73
CA GLN A 376 -27.81 9.24 -3.81
C GLN A 376 -27.12 8.75 -5.09
N GLU A 377 -25.91 8.21 -5.00
CA GLU A 377 -25.18 7.62 -6.13
C GLU A 377 -25.96 6.45 -6.74
N LEU A 378 -26.46 5.55 -5.89
CA LEU A 378 -27.20 4.36 -6.28
C LEU A 378 -28.45 4.68 -7.11
N PHE A 379 -29.14 5.76 -6.75
CA PHE A 379 -30.35 6.22 -7.43
C PHE A 379 -30.10 7.32 -8.48
N GLU A 380 -28.83 7.59 -8.83
CA GLU A 380 -28.43 8.59 -9.83
C GLU A 380 -28.91 10.02 -9.48
N LEU A 381 -28.95 10.34 -8.19
CA LEU A 381 -29.27 11.67 -7.67
C LEU A 381 -28.01 12.53 -7.51
N PHE A 382 -28.21 13.84 -7.39
CA PHE A 382 -27.11 14.75 -7.06
C PHE A 382 -26.57 14.42 -5.67
N GLN A 383 -25.25 14.18 -5.59
CA GLN A 383 -24.57 13.90 -4.33
C GLN A 383 -24.33 15.20 -3.57
N SER A 384 -24.87 15.28 -2.36
CA SER A 384 -24.65 16.43 -1.48
C SER A 384 -23.32 16.26 -0.75
N ASP A 385 -22.38 17.20 -0.91
CA ASP A 385 -21.04 17.10 -0.31
C ASP A 385 -20.99 17.37 1.20
N TYR A 386 -22.06 17.94 1.77
CA TYR A 386 -22.17 18.35 3.19
C TYR A 386 -20.88 19.01 3.72
N ILE A 387 -20.33 19.95 2.95
CA ILE A 387 -19.06 20.66 3.24
C ILE A 387 -18.95 21.16 4.70
N PRO A 388 -20.00 21.71 5.34
CA PRO A 388 -19.92 22.14 6.74
C PRO A 388 -19.49 21.02 7.71
N LEU A 389 -19.91 19.78 7.46
CA LEU A 389 -19.57 18.62 8.28
C LEU A 389 -18.10 18.23 8.13
N GLN A 390 -17.59 18.23 6.89
CA GLN A 390 -16.18 17.98 6.60
C GLN A 390 -15.31 19.02 7.31
N ARG A 391 -15.69 20.30 7.23
CA ARG A 391 -15.01 21.39 7.95
C ARG A 391 -15.03 21.21 9.46
N CYS A 392 -16.16 20.80 10.07
CA CYS A 392 -16.20 20.50 11.50
C CYS A 392 -15.21 19.40 11.89
N SER A 393 -15.11 18.34 11.08
CA SER A 393 -14.17 17.23 11.34
C SER A 393 -12.71 17.69 11.28
N GLU A 394 -12.35 18.48 10.28
CA GLU A 394 -11.00 19.02 10.14
C GLU A 394 -10.67 19.99 11.28
N GLU A 395 -11.59 20.91 11.59
CA GLU A 395 -11.42 21.87 12.69
C GLU A 395 -11.30 21.18 14.05
N LEU A 396 -12.00 20.07 14.27
CA LEU A 396 -11.86 19.27 15.49
C LEU A 396 -10.44 18.69 15.63
N LEU A 397 -9.86 18.18 14.55
CA LEU A 397 -8.48 17.68 14.53
C LEU A 397 -7.46 18.80 14.76
N TYR A 398 -7.71 19.97 14.15
CA TYR A 398 -6.86 21.14 14.34
C TYR A 398 -6.93 21.67 15.76
N LEU A 399 -8.12 21.74 16.36
CA LEU A 399 -8.32 22.13 17.75
C LEU A 399 -7.64 21.15 18.70
N LYS A 400 -7.75 19.83 18.47
CA LYS A 400 -7.04 18.82 19.28
C LYS A 400 -5.53 19.04 19.24
N SER A 401 -4.97 19.21 18.04
CA SER A 401 -3.53 19.45 17.86
C SER A 401 -3.07 20.76 18.52
N LEU A 402 -3.90 21.80 18.45
CA LEU A 402 -3.62 23.08 19.11
C LEU A 402 -3.64 22.94 20.63
N TRP A 403 -4.68 22.31 21.19
CA TRP A 403 -4.79 22.10 22.63
C TRP A 403 -3.74 21.13 23.19
N ASP A 404 -3.25 20.16 22.39
CA ASP A 404 -2.07 19.35 22.71
C ASP A 404 -0.80 20.19 22.85
N MET A 405 -0.61 21.14 21.94
CA MET A 405 0.52 22.08 22.03
C MET A 405 0.36 23.04 23.21
N VAL A 406 -0.85 23.58 23.45
CA VAL A 406 -1.14 24.41 24.62
C VAL A 406 -0.84 23.64 25.90
N GLY A 407 -1.31 22.39 26.01
CA GLY A 407 -1.01 21.51 27.13
C GLY A 407 0.50 21.35 27.32
N THR A 408 1.22 21.00 26.26
CA THR A 408 2.69 20.82 26.29
C THR A 408 3.39 22.08 26.80
N VAL A 409 3.13 23.23 26.19
CA VAL A 409 3.77 24.51 26.58
C VAL A 409 3.43 24.88 28.02
N MET A 410 2.14 24.79 28.41
CA MET A 410 1.71 25.19 29.75
C MET A 410 2.23 24.25 30.84
N PHE A 411 2.29 22.94 30.58
CA PHE A 411 2.91 21.99 31.52
C PHE A 411 4.41 22.22 31.65
N THR A 412 5.11 22.47 30.54
CA THR A 412 6.54 22.81 30.55
C THR A 412 6.81 24.10 31.32
N PHE A 413 6.03 25.16 31.08
CA PHE A 413 6.19 26.43 31.80
C PHE A 413 5.89 26.28 33.30
N ASN A 414 4.88 25.51 33.66
CA ASN A 414 4.57 25.22 35.05
C ASN A 414 5.65 24.37 35.73
N ASP A 415 6.32 23.49 35.00
CA ASP A 415 7.47 22.73 35.52
C ASP A 415 8.69 23.64 35.72
N TRP A 416 9.02 24.46 34.73
CA TRP A 416 10.09 25.45 34.82
C TRP A 416 9.87 26.44 35.96
N SER A 417 8.63 26.88 36.17
CA SER A 417 8.26 27.78 37.26
C SER A 417 8.60 27.22 38.65
N LYS A 418 8.69 25.89 38.80
CA LYS A 418 9.06 25.23 40.07
C LYS A 418 10.57 25.07 40.25
N THR A 419 11.37 25.45 39.26
CA THR A 419 12.84 25.36 39.34
C THR A 419 13.36 26.37 40.34
N SER A 420 14.11 25.88 41.34
CA SER A 420 14.77 26.71 42.36
C SER A 420 15.81 27.63 41.72
N TRP A 421 15.94 28.85 42.25
CA TRP A 421 16.82 29.91 41.76
C TRP A 421 18.24 29.45 41.39
N ASP A 422 18.87 28.65 42.25
CA ASP A 422 20.27 28.19 42.04
C ASP A 422 20.45 27.20 40.89
N ARG A 423 19.35 26.59 40.41
CA ARG A 423 19.37 25.56 39.36
C ARG A 423 18.82 26.06 38.03
N ILE A 424 18.56 27.35 37.90
CA ILE A 424 18.01 27.92 36.67
C ILE A 424 19.10 27.96 35.61
N ASP A 425 18.94 27.15 34.56
CA ASP A 425 19.76 27.20 33.36
C ASP A 425 19.02 27.99 32.26
N VAL A 426 19.30 29.29 32.17
CA VAL A 426 18.58 30.17 31.23
C VAL A 426 18.89 29.82 29.77
N ASP A 427 20.10 29.39 29.45
CA ASP A 427 20.48 29.02 28.08
C ASP A 427 19.66 27.83 27.61
N PHE A 428 19.51 26.79 28.45
CA PHE A 428 18.63 25.66 28.19
C PHE A 428 17.16 26.10 28.00
N LEU A 429 16.64 26.95 28.88
CA LEU A 429 15.25 27.43 28.81
C LEU A 429 15.00 28.24 27.52
N VAL A 430 15.97 29.04 27.07
CA VAL A 430 15.89 29.79 25.83
C VAL A 430 15.90 28.86 24.61
N GLU A 431 16.76 27.83 24.61
CA GLU A 431 16.81 26.85 23.53
C GLU A 431 15.50 26.05 23.41
N GLU A 432 14.97 25.53 24.52
CA GLU A 432 13.70 24.78 24.51
C GLU A 432 12.52 25.71 24.17
N SER A 433 12.49 26.96 24.62
CA SER A 433 11.46 27.93 24.22
C SER A 433 11.49 28.22 22.71
N LYS A 434 12.69 28.33 22.11
CA LYS A 434 12.87 28.46 20.66
C LYS A 434 12.40 27.22 19.90
N LYS A 435 12.61 26.03 20.47
CA LYS A 435 12.14 24.76 19.91
C LYS A 435 10.61 24.67 19.95
N LEU A 436 9.96 24.96 21.08
CA LEU A 436 8.50 25.06 21.18
C LEU A 436 7.92 26.06 20.17
N THR A 437 8.61 27.19 19.95
CA THR A 437 8.23 28.17 18.91
C THR A 437 8.33 27.60 17.49
N LYS A 438 9.32 26.75 17.20
CA LYS A 438 9.40 26.04 15.92
C LYS A 438 8.30 25.01 15.79
N ASP A 439 8.01 24.25 16.85
CA ASP A 439 6.99 23.20 16.85
C ASP A 439 5.59 23.79 16.62
N ILE A 440 5.28 24.94 17.20
CA ILE A 440 4.02 25.67 16.92
C ILE A 440 3.87 26.03 15.45
N LYS A 441 4.96 26.38 14.76
CA LYS A 441 4.92 26.70 13.32
C LYS A 441 4.64 25.49 12.44
N THR A 442 4.81 24.27 12.96
CA THR A 442 4.50 23.03 12.24
C THR A 442 3.00 22.69 12.24
N ILE A 443 2.23 23.27 13.17
CA ILE A 443 0.78 23.11 13.24
C ILE A 443 0.11 23.70 12.00
N ASN A 444 -1.01 23.12 11.58
CA ASN A 444 -1.77 23.54 10.40
C ASN A 444 -2.07 25.06 10.46
N LYS A 445 -1.77 25.79 9.37
CA LYS A 445 -1.94 27.25 9.30
C LYS A 445 -3.37 27.73 9.55
N ALA A 446 -4.38 26.86 9.40
CA ALA A 446 -5.78 27.17 9.69
C ALA A 446 -6.02 27.61 11.15
N VAL A 447 -5.20 27.16 12.10
CA VAL A 447 -5.36 27.52 13.52
C VAL A 447 -4.91 28.93 13.87
N ARG A 448 -4.19 29.62 12.96
CA ARG A 448 -3.59 30.93 13.23
C ARG A 448 -4.62 32.03 13.51
N ASN A 449 -5.84 31.84 13.02
CA ASN A 449 -6.94 32.77 13.24
C ASN A 449 -7.67 32.51 14.58
N TYR A 450 -7.31 31.44 15.29
CA TYR A 450 -7.93 31.11 16.58
C TYR A 450 -7.29 31.92 17.69
N GLU A 451 -8.11 32.41 18.61
CA GLU A 451 -7.65 33.20 19.75
C GLU A 451 -6.66 32.41 20.62
N VAL A 452 -6.94 31.11 20.83
CA VAL A 452 -6.05 30.20 21.57
C VAL A 452 -4.63 30.17 21.00
N PHE A 453 -4.48 30.19 19.66
CA PHE A 453 -3.17 30.20 19.02
C PHE A 453 -2.44 31.52 19.26
N ARG A 454 -3.14 32.66 19.15
CA ARG A 454 -2.58 33.98 19.43
C ARG A 454 -2.08 34.08 20.87
N LEU A 455 -2.88 33.62 21.83
CA LEU A 455 -2.49 33.63 23.25
C LEU A 455 -1.30 32.70 23.53
N LEU A 456 -1.20 31.57 22.82
CA LEU A 456 -0.07 30.66 22.93
C LEU A 456 1.24 31.30 22.41
N GLU A 457 1.18 31.99 21.28
CA GLU A 457 2.31 32.75 20.75
C GLU A 457 2.71 33.91 21.69
N GLU A 458 1.74 34.60 22.27
CA GLU A 458 1.97 35.68 23.24
C GLU A 458 2.64 35.16 24.51
N ALA A 459 2.18 34.02 25.06
CA ALA A 459 2.80 33.39 26.23
C ALA A 459 4.27 32.99 25.97
N LEU A 460 4.57 32.41 24.80
CA LEU A 460 5.95 32.06 24.43
C LEU A 460 6.83 33.28 24.18
N LYS A 461 6.29 34.33 23.56
CA LYS A 461 6.99 35.60 23.37
C LYS A 461 7.29 36.26 24.72
N GLY A 462 6.32 36.26 25.65
CA GLY A 462 6.49 36.74 27.02
C GLY A 462 7.60 35.98 27.74
N MET A 463 7.64 34.65 27.63
CA MET A 463 8.71 33.83 28.18
C MET A 463 10.07 34.18 27.56
N LEU A 464 10.20 34.19 26.23
CA LEU A 464 11.45 34.53 25.54
C LEU A 464 11.95 35.94 25.82
N THR A 465 11.05 36.88 26.15
CA THR A 465 11.42 38.25 26.55
C THR A 465 11.83 38.32 28.01
N SER A 466 11.23 37.49 28.87
CA SER A 466 11.53 37.44 30.31
C SER A 466 12.84 36.71 30.61
N LEU A 467 13.19 35.66 29.85
CA LEU A 467 14.38 34.83 30.12
C LEU A 467 15.71 35.60 30.11
N PRO A 468 16.01 36.51 29.14
CA PRO A 468 17.22 37.34 29.21
C PRO A 468 17.28 38.23 30.45
N LEU A 469 16.14 38.74 30.93
CA LEU A 469 16.10 39.52 32.17
C LEU A 469 16.43 38.64 33.38
N VAL A 470 15.97 37.39 33.39
CA VAL A 470 16.34 36.40 34.41
C VAL A 470 17.84 36.14 34.38
N GLN A 471 18.47 36.04 33.19
CA GLN A 471 19.93 35.91 33.06
C GLN A 471 20.68 37.09 33.69
N ASP A 472 20.24 38.32 33.42
CA ASP A 472 20.85 39.53 33.98
C ASP A 472 20.69 39.59 35.51
N LEU A 473 19.53 39.16 36.02
CA LEU A 473 19.26 39.06 37.46
C LEU A 473 20.06 37.94 38.15
N HIS A 474 20.47 36.90 37.41
CA HIS A 474 21.32 35.81 37.91
C HIS A 474 22.81 36.19 37.91
N HIS A 475 23.18 37.35 37.36
CA HIS A 475 24.58 37.78 37.29
C HIS A 475 25.16 38.06 38.70
N PRO A 476 26.39 37.61 39.03
CA PRO A 476 27.01 37.77 40.36
C PRO A 476 27.23 39.22 40.81
N ALA A 477 26.98 40.20 39.94
CA ALA A 477 27.02 41.62 40.28
C ALA A 477 25.74 42.11 40.98
N MET A 478 24.69 41.29 41.02
CA MET A 478 23.44 41.60 41.71
C MET A 478 23.63 41.64 43.23
N ARG A 479 23.02 42.64 43.88
CA ARG A 479 23.08 42.90 45.33
C ARG A 479 21.70 43.34 45.83
N ASP A 480 21.45 43.23 47.12
CA ASP A 480 20.15 43.52 47.78
C ASP A 480 19.50 44.87 47.41
N ARG A 481 20.33 45.90 47.20
CA ARG A 481 19.87 47.22 46.75
C ARG A 481 19.18 47.18 45.37
N HIS A 482 19.63 46.31 44.46
CA HIS A 482 19.05 46.14 43.14
C HIS A 482 17.71 45.41 43.23
N TRP A 483 17.60 44.42 44.12
CA TRP A 483 16.33 43.73 44.40
C TRP A 483 15.29 44.67 45.01
N THR A 484 15.71 45.56 45.91
CA THR A 484 14.84 46.60 46.48
C THR A 484 14.35 47.57 45.41
N LEU A 485 15.21 47.98 44.47
CA LEU A 485 14.84 48.84 43.36
C LEU A 485 13.84 48.13 42.43
N LEU A 486 14.06 46.85 42.13
CA LEU A 486 13.17 46.05 41.28
C LEU A 486 11.78 45.89 41.90
N MET A 487 11.68 45.67 43.22
CA MET A 487 10.39 45.64 43.93
C MET A 487 9.67 47.01 43.89
N GLN A 488 10.41 48.11 43.98
CA GLN A 488 9.84 49.46 43.87
C GLN A 488 9.30 49.76 42.46
N THR A 489 10.01 49.31 41.41
CA THR A 489 9.61 49.55 40.01
C THR A 489 8.46 48.65 39.56
N THR A 490 8.46 47.37 39.97
CA THR A 490 7.41 46.40 39.61
C THR A 490 6.16 46.50 40.50
N GLY A 491 6.27 47.17 41.65
CA GLY A 491 5.18 47.28 42.63
C GLY A 491 4.86 45.97 43.36
N LYS A 492 5.68 44.93 43.20
CA LYS A 492 5.49 43.58 43.77
C LYS A 492 6.57 43.30 44.82
N GLN A 493 6.19 42.74 45.97
CA GLN A 493 7.11 42.37 47.06
C GLN A 493 7.37 40.87 47.05
N PHE A 494 8.63 40.46 47.22
CA PHE A 494 9.03 39.05 47.36
C PHE A 494 10.21 38.91 48.32
N VAL A 495 10.47 37.69 48.79
CA VAL A 495 11.61 37.37 49.65
C VAL A 495 12.52 36.39 48.91
N MET A 496 13.81 36.72 48.81
CA MET A 496 14.82 35.81 48.27
C MET A 496 15.20 34.80 49.37
N ASP A 497 14.46 33.71 49.47
CA ASP A 497 14.77 32.57 50.35
C ASP A 497 15.12 31.31 49.53
N ASP A 498 15.53 30.23 50.19
CA ASP A 498 15.88 28.95 49.54
C ASP A 498 14.70 28.32 48.75
N LYS A 499 13.47 28.86 48.90
CA LYS A 499 12.26 28.41 48.20
C LYS A 499 11.96 29.26 46.97
N PHE A 500 12.68 30.36 46.75
CA PHE A 500 12.50 31.25 45.62
C PHE A 500 12.71 30.50 44.30
N CYS A 501 11.74 30.61 43.41
CA CYS A 501 11.70 29.86 42.16
C CYS A 501 11.50 30.76 40.95
N LEU A 502 11.76 30.22 39.75
CA LEU A 502 11.55 30.95 38.50
C LEU A 502 10.12 31.48 38.36
N GLY A 503 9.12 30.77 38.89
CA GLY A 503 7.72 31.18 38.87
C GLY A 503 7.48 32.51 39.60
N ASP A 504 8.15 32.73 40.73
CA ASP A 504 8.03 33.97 41.50
C ASP A 504 8.58 35.18 40.74
N LEU A 505 9.62 34.98 39.91
CA LEU A 505 10.18 36.00 39.02
C LEU A 505 9.29 36.27 37.81
N LEU A 506 8.77 35.22 37.18
CA LEU A 506 7.85 35.35 36.06
C LEU A 506 6.55 36.04 36.48
N ALA A 507 6.11 35.83 37.73
CA ALA A 507 5.01 36.54 38.34
C ALA A 507 5.27 38.04 38.54
N LEU A 508 6.52 38.52 38.42
CA LEU A 508 6.82 39.96 38.39
C LEU A 508 6.50 40.61 37.05
N GLU A 509 6.14 39.80 36.03
CA GLU A 509 5.80 40.25 34.67
C GLU A 509 6.85 41.19 34.09
N LEU A 510 8.13 40.84 34.27
CA LEU A 510 9.24 41.71 33.87
C LEU A 510 9.19 42.10 32.39
N HIS A 511 8.61 41.25 31.53
CA HIS A 511 8.36 41.52 30.11
C HIS A 511 7.43 42.73 29.84
N ASN A 512 6.61 43.16 30.80
CA ASN A 512 5.75 44.34 30.67
C ASN A 512 6.50 45.67 30.94
N TYR A 513 7.75 45.60 31.43
CA TYR A 513 8.57 46.75 31.83
C TYR A 513 9.89 46.87 31.02
N VAL A 514 10.01 46.14 29.90
CA VAL A 514 11.19 46.14 29.00
C VAL A 514 11.09 47.19 27.91
#